data_AF-A0AAU3DU28-F1
#
_entry.id   AF-A0AAU3DU28-F1
#
_cell.length_a   1.000
_cell.length_b   1.000
_cell.length_c   1.000
_cell.angle_alpha   90.00
_cell.angle_beta   90.00
_cell.angle_gamma   90.00
#
_symmetry.space_group_name_H-M   'P 1'
#
loop_
_entity.id
_entity.type
_entity.pdbx_description
1 polymer ?
#
loop_
_entity_poly.entity_id
_entity_poly.type
_entity_poly.pdbx_seq_one_letter_code
_entity_poly.pdbx_strand_id
1 'polypeptide(L)'
;MQPFDLTNGDQILNQNALANNVSGLNLSVRTDLGARVEAWRPGPDIVGDERFFCHGYSLGTFGPHRYTVWGRFLPRVLADEYQTLGRIDIARNVAARDVLVWWLGGTDAYHSAVVEQPVTLSTGVLDPAQTGVSSKTGTGPLWIGILAEDVKQQYRSAAYIEVYRRNP
;
A
#
# COMPACT_ATOMS: atom_id res chain seq x y z
N MET A 1 -4.13 10.28 4.81
CA MET A 1 -3.15 10.89 3.92
C MET A 1 -3.74 12.17 3.35
N GLN A 2 -2.96 13.26 3.29
CA GLN A 2 -3.44 14.53 2.76
C GLN A 2 -3.26 14.64 1.23
N PRO A 3 -4.11 15.41 0.53
CA PRO A 3 -3.84 15.81 -0.85
C PRO A 3 -2.52 16.59 -0.94
N PHE A 4 -1.82 16.45 -2.06
CA PHE A 4 -0.61 17.26 -2.30
C PHE A 4 -0.96 18.74 -2.43
N ASP A 5 -0.26 19.58 -1.68
CA ASP A 5 -0.51 21.02 -1.62
C ASP A 5 0.77 21.85 -1.42
N LEU A 6 1.24 22.48 -2.51
CA LEU A 6 2.39 23.38 -2.51
C LEU A 6 2.21 24.59 -1.57
N THR A 7 0.98 25.06 -1.38
CA THR A 7 0.69 26.24 -0.56
C THR A 7 0.86 25.94 0.93
N ASN A 8 0.66 24.69 1.32
CA ASN A 8 0.79 24.21 2.68
C ASN A 8 2.11 23.46 2.94
N GLY A 9 3.11 23.71 2.08
CA GLY A 9 4.49 23.30 2.31
C GLY A 9 4.88 21.93 1.76
N ASP A 10 4.03 21.26 0.99
CA ASP A 10 4.45 20.10 0.20
C ASP A 10 5.42 20.54 -0.92
N GLN A 11 6.25 19.62 -1.41
CA GLN A 11 7.34 19.96 -2.33
C GLN A 11 7.44 18.98 -3.48
N ILE A 12 7.87 19.46 -4.65
CA ILE A 12 8.38 18.60 -5.71
C ILE A 12 9.87 18.38 -5.42
N LEU A 13 10.24 17.14 -5.11
CA LEU A 13 11.60 16.77 -4.74
C LEU A 13 12.45 16.42 -5.95
N ASN A 14 11.84 15.80 -6.97
CA ASN A 14 12.48 15.46 -8.25
C ASN A 14 11.43 15.45 -9.36
N GLN A 15 11.64 16.23 -10.43
CA GLN A 15 10.74 16.30 -11.58
C GLN A 15 10.88 15.11 -12.55
N ASN A 16 12.01 14.41 -12.51
CA ASN A 16 12.35 13.33 -13.42
C ASN A 16 12.61 12.04 -12.62
N ALA A 17 11.56 11.51 -11.99
CA ALA A 17 11.64 10.30 -11.18
C ALA A 17 11.01 9.10 -11.90
N LEU A 18 11.71 7.97 -11.91
CA LEU A 18 11.20 6.71 -12.43
C LEU A 18 10.72 5.82 -11.29
N ALA A 19 9.56 5.19 -11.49
CA ALA A 19 9.06 4.13 -10.63
C ALA A 19 8.66 2.94 -11.50
N ASN A 20 9.36 1.81 -11.35
CA ASN A 20 9.21 0.65 -12.25
C ASN A 20 9.31 1.03 -13.75
N ASN A 21 10.28 1.88 -14.11
CA ASN A 21 10.48 2.44 -15.45
C ASN A 21 9.36 3.35 -15.98
N VAL A 22 8.39 3.73 -15.13
CA VAL A 22 7.34 4.70 -15.48
C VAL A 22 7.76 6.10 -15.05
N SER A 23 7.64 7.05 -15.97
CA SER A 23 7.97 8.46 -15.73
C SER A 23 6.97 9.14 -14.81
N GLY A 24 7.50 9.92 -13.87
CA GLY A 24 6.73 10.74 -12.97
C GLY A 24 7.64 11.66 -12.16
N LEU A 25 7.15 12.08 -11.00
CA LEU A 25 7.83 13.02 -10.13
C LEU A 25 7.70 12.59 -8.67
N ASN A 26 8.74 12.85 -7.88
CA ASN A 26 8.73 12.63 -6.44
C ASN A 26 8.22 13.86 -5.72
N LEU A 27 7.35 13.63 -4.74
CA LEU A 27 6.68 14.63 -3.92
C LEU A 27 7.02 14.40 -2.44
N SER A 28 7.13 15.48 -1.67
CA SER A 28 6.93 15.44 -0.23
C SER A 28 5.46 15.74 0.05
N VAL A 29 4.74 14.77 0.61
CA VAL A 29 3.33 14.90 1.04
C VAL A 29 3.24 14.66 2.55
N ARG A 30 2.03 14.80 3.11
CA ARG A 30 1.78 14.63 4.55
C ARG A 30 0.79 13.51 4.86
N THR A 31 1.05 12.81 5.96
CA THR A 31 0.07 11.94 6.62
C THR A 31 -1.06 12.77 7.22
N ASP A 32 -2.14 12.13 7.67
CA ASP A 32 -3.26 12.82 8.34
C ASP A 32 -2.82 13.53 9.62
N LEU A 33 -1.81 12.98 10.34
CA LEU A 33 -1.19 13.61 11.50
C LEU A 33 -0.08 14.62 11.15
N GLY A 34 0.12 14.90 9.85
CA GLY A 34 1.00 15.97 9.37
C GLY A 34 2.47 15.58 9.19
N ALA A 35 2.85 14.31 9.36
CA ALA A 35 4.22 13.89 9.13
C ALA A 35 4.56 13.85 7.65
N ARG A 36 5.80 14.21 7.29
CA ARG A 36 6.25 14.20 5.90
C ARG A 36 6.64 12.80 5.45
N VAL A 37 6.17 12.43 4.26
CA VAL A 37 6.54 11.21 3.54
C VAL A 37 6.79 11.50 2.07
N GLU A 38 7.60 10.67 1.43
CA GLU A 38 7.81 10.77 -0.01
C GLU A 38 6.79 9.93 -0.77
N ALA A 39 6.24 10.52 -1.83
CA ALA A 39 5.35 9.88 -2.76
C ALA A 39 5.85 10.06 -4.19
N TRP A 40 5.38 9.19 -5.09
CA TRP A 40 5.55 9.32 -6.53
C TRP A 40 4.21 9.61 -7.18
N ARG A 41 4.19 10.54 -8.12
CA ARG A 41 3.02 10.88 -8.96
C ARG A 41 3.37 10.59 -10.43
N PRO A 42 2.49 9.91 -11.18
CA PRO A 42 2.72 9.67 -12.60
C PRO A 42 2.78 10.97 -13.40
N GLY A 43 3.56 10.96 -14.48
CA GLY A 43 3.53 12.02 -15.49
C GLY A 43 2.15 12.14 -16.17
N PRO A 44 1.88 13.28 -16.84
CA PRO A 44 0.56 13.55 -17.43
C PRO A 44 0.17 12.57 -18.55
N ASP A 45 1.15 11.99 -19.24
CA ASP A 45 0.93 11.09 -20.38
C ASP A 45 0.80 9.61 -19.99
N ILE A 46 1.00 9.28 -18.71
CA ILE A 46 0.88 7.92 -18.19
C ILE A 46 -0.59 7.56 -18.02
N VAL A 47 -1.01 6.42 -18.57
CA VAL A 47 -2.43 6.03 -18.66
C VAL A 47 -2.68 4.62 -18.11
N GLY A 48 -3.94 4.23 -17.90
CA GLY A 48 -4.24 2.87 -17.42
C GLY A 48 -3.68 2.57 -16.02
N ASP A 49 -3.12 1.38 -15.84
CA ASP A 49 -2.74 0.85 -14.53
C ASP A 49 -1.35 1.26 -14.08
N GLU A 50 -0.47 1.70 -14.98
CA GLU A 50 0.86 2.25 -14.66
C GLU A 50 0.81 3.60 -13.92
N ARG A 51 -0.37 4.24 -13.84
CA ARG A 51 -0.56 5.48 -13.08
C ARG A 51 -0.42 5.29 -11.57
N PHE A 52 -0.55 4.06 -11.08
CA PHE A 52 -0.57 3.77 -9.66
C PHE A 52 0.04 2.41 -9.31
N PHE A 53 0.53 2.30 -8.08
CA PHE A 53 1.16 1.08 -7.59
C PHE A 53 0.48 0.58 -6.31
N CYS A 54 0.97 -0.56 -5.81
CA CYS A 54 0.46 -1.26 -4.63
C CYS A 54 0.07 -0.34 -3.47
N HIS A 55 1.00 0.51 -3.01
CA HIS A 55 0.75 1.42 -1.90
C HIS A 55 -0.27 2.51 -2.27
N GLY A 56 -0.21 3.05 -3.48
CA GLY A 56 -1.18 4.05 -3.93
C GLY A 56 -2.61 3.53 -4.00
N TYR A 57 -2.77 2.27 -4.40
CA TYR A 57 -4.06 1.59 -4.41
C TYR A 57 -4.54 1.26 -3.00
N SER A 58 -3.71 0.54 -2.23
CA SER A 58 -4.11 0.00 -0.92
C SER A 58 -4.28 1.05 0.18
N LEU A 59 -3.53 2.15 0.12
CA LEU A 59 -3.75 3.31 0.99
C LEU A 59 -4.91 4.18 0.52
N GLY A 60 -5.46 3.92 -0.67
CA GLY A 60 -6.48 4.75 -1.29
C GLY A 60 -5.98 6.15 -1.65
N THR A 61 -4.67 6.38 -1.79
CA THR A 61 -4.12 7.70 -2.09
C THR A 61 -4.18 8.03 -3.58
N PHE A 62 -4.13 7.02 -4.45
CA PHE A 62 -4.10 7.29 -5.89
C PHE A 62 -5.42 7.88 -6.39
N GLY A 63 -6.57 7.30 -6.03
CA GLY A 63 -7.87 7.79 -6.49
C GLY A 63 -8.09 9.29 -6.23
N PRO A 64 -8.10 9.72 -4.95
CA PRO A 64 -8.37 11.12 -4.58
C PRO A 64 -7.15 12.05 -4.71
N HIS A 65 -5.91 11.56 -4.58
CA HIS A 65 -4.72 12.44 -4.47
C HIS A 65 -3.70 12.25 -5.59
N ARG A 66 -3.88 11.23 -6.44
CA ARG A 66 -3.06 10.92 -7.61
C ARG A 66 -1.58 10.74 -7.28
N TYR A 67 -1.28 10.00 -6.20
CA TYR A 67 0.09 9.58 -5.88
C TYR A 67 0.13 8.21 -5.18
N THR A 68 1.32 7.61 -5.19
CA THR A 68 1.70 6.40 -4.46
C THR A 68 2.78 6.74 -3.45
N VAL A 69 2.65 6.29 -2.20
CA VAL A 69 3.73 6.44 -1.19
C VAL A 69 4.84 5.41 -1.46
N TRP A 70 6.11 5.82 -1.33
CA TRP A 70 7.23 4.89 -1.45
C TRP A 70 7.29 3.91 -0.27
N GLY A 71 7.63 2.64 -0.54
CA GLY A 71 7.66 1.56 0.48
C GLY A 71 8.47 1.91 1.73
N ARG A 72 9.63 2.56 1.57
CA ARG A 72 10.47 3.03 2.69
C ARG A 72 9.80 4.06 3.63
N PHE A 73 8.75 4.74 3.17
CA PHE A 73 7.96 5.69 3.96
C PHE A 73 6.63 5.09 4.45
N LEU A 74 6.29 3.88 4.01
CA LEU A 74 5.08 3.19 4.45
C LEU A 74 5.04 2.99 5.98
N PRO A 75 6.14 2.65 6.69
CA PRO A 75 6.12 2.57 8.16
C PRO A 75 5.57 3.83 8.83
N ARG A 76 5.90 5.01 8.28
CA ARG A 76 5.43 6.28 8.84
C ARG A 76 3.94 6.48 8.62
N VAL A 77 3.44 6.16 7.42
CA VAL A 77 2.01 6.22 7.10
C VAL A 77 1.22 5.27 8.01
N LEU A 78 1.71 4.03 8.16
CA LEU A 78 1.06 3.03 8.99
C LEU A 78 1.03 3.46 10.47
N ALA A 79 2.11 4.05 10.98
CA ALA A 79 2.16 4.55 12.35
C ALA A 79 1.20 5.72 12.61
N ASP A 80 1.01 6.62 11.64
CA ASP A 80 0.17 7.80 11.81
C ASP A 80 -1.33 7.51 11.55
N GLU A 81 -1.65 6.56 10.65
CA GLU A 81 -3.01 6.42 10.10
C GLU A 81 -3.65 5.04 10.30
N TYR A 82 -2.90 4.06 10.80
CA TYR A 82 -3.38 2.69 10.93
C TYR A 82 -3.12 2.14 12.33
N GLN A 83 -3.94 1.16 12.72
CA GLN A 83 -3.66 0.26 13.84
C GLN A 83 -3.17 -1.09 13.30
N THR A 84 -2.10 -1.61 13.89
CA THR A 84 -1.58 -2.95 13.57
C THR A 84 -2.43 -4.02 14.25
N LEU A 85 -3.02 -4.93 13.47
CA LEU A 85 -3.76 -6.09 14.00
C LEU A 85 -2.83 -7.30 14.30
N GLY A 86 -1.56 -7.20 13.91
CA GLY A 86 -0.53 -8.21 14.13
C GLY A 86 -0.07 -8.86 12.82
N ARG A 87 0.84 -9.84 12.94
CA ARG A 87 1.25 -10.67 11.81
C ARG A 87 0.09 -11.52 11.31
N ILE A 88 0.07 -11.86 10.02
CA ILE A 88 -1.06 -12.55 9.39
C ILE A 88 -1.46 -13.87 10.08
N ASP A 89 -0.51 -14.57 10.69
CA ASP A 89 -0.68 -15.83 11.40
C ASP A 89 -1.23 -15.68 12.83
N ILE A 90 -1.24 -14.46 13.37
CA ILE A 90 -1.76 -14.14 14.70
C ILE A 90 -2.87 -13.08 14.67
N ALA A 91 -3.04 -12.36 13.57
CA ALA A 91 -4.07 -11.35 13.42
C ALA A 91 -5.45 -12.01 13.57
N ARG A 92 -6.36 -11.28 14.23
CA ARG A 92 -7.74 -11.71 14.50
C ARG A 92 -8.68 -10.61 14.08
N ASN A 93 -9.94 -10.98 13.83
CA ASN A 93 -11.00 -10.04 13.43
C ASN A 93 -10.63 -9.20 12.20
N VAL A 94 -9.86 -9.77 11.27
CA VAL A 94 -9.53 -9.13 10.00
C VAL A 94 -10.82 -8.94 9.20
N ALA A 95 -11.02 -7.75 8.65
CA ALA A 95 -12.21 -7.34 7.95
C ALA A 95 -11.90 -6.92 6.52
N ALA A 96 -12.94 -6.83 5.70
CA ALA A 96 -12.83 -6.17 4.41
C ALA A 96 -12.30 -4.74 4.61
N ARG A 97 -11.48 -4.28 3.66
CA ARG A 97 -10.77 -2.99 3.64
C ARG A 97 -9.57 -2.88 4.58
N ASP A 98 -9.26 -3.90 5.38
CA ASP A 98 -7.95 -3.98 6.03
C ASP A 98 -6.85 -4.13 4.97
N VAL A 99 -5.64 -3.70 5.30
CA VAL A 99 -4.49 -3.72 4.41
C VAL A 99 -3.51 -4.80 4.86
N LEU A 100 -3.14 -5.69 3.94
CA LEU A 100 -2.02 -6.60 4.12
C LEU A 100 -0.76 -5.93 3.60
N VAL A 101 0.33 -5.98 4.37
CA VAL A 101 1.65 -5.45 3.99
C VAL A 101 2.68 -6.57 4.06
N TRP A 102 3.38 -6.80 2.96
CA TRP A 102 4.51 -7.72 2.86
C TRP A 102 5.79 -6.95 3.11
N TRP A 103 6.60 -7.40 4.06
CA TRP A 103 7.81 -6.70 4.51
C TRP A 103 9.08 -7.42 4.07
N LEU A 104 10.08 -6.71 3.53
CA LEU A 104 11.44 -7.26 3.33
C LEU A 104 12.24 -7.30 4.65
N GLY A 105 11.73 -6.64 5.70
CA GLY A 105 12.35 -6.49 7.02
C GLY A 105 11.61 -5.41 7.80
N GLY A 106 12.16 -4.96 8.94
CA GLY A 106 11.47 -4.03 9.85
C GLY A 106 11.19 -2.63 9.30
N THR A 107 11.77 -2.23 8.16
CA THR A 107 11.69 -0.84 7.66
C THR A 107 11.32 -0.70 6.19
N ASP A 108 11.20 -1.79 5.44
CA ASP A 108 10.99 -1.71 3.99
C ASP A 108 9.78 -2.55 3.56
N ALA A 109 8.69 -1.85 3.24
CA ALA A 109 7.48 -2.47 2.76
C ALA A 109 7.67 -2.85 1.28
N TYR A 110 7.61 -4.15 1.02
CA TYR A 110 7.79 -4.69 -0.33
C TYR A 110 6.53 -4.48 -1.18
N HIS A 111 5.37 -4.70 -0.57
CA HIS A 111 4.09 -4.73 -1.26
C HIS A 111 2.94 -4.51 -0.28
N SER A 112 1.79 -4.10 -0.81
CA SER A 112 0.55 -4.06 -0.03
C SER A 112 -0.69 -4.31 -0.89
N ALA A 113 -1.71 -4.87 -0.25
CA ALA A 113 -2.98 -5.27 -0.87
C ALA A 113 -4.15 -4.98 0.09
N VAL A 114 -5.36 -4.88 -0.46
CA VAL A 114 -6.59 -4.63 0.31
C VAL A 114 -7.35 -5.95 0.48
N VAL A 115 -7.75 -6.27 1.70
CA VAL A 115 -8.62 -7.42 1.98
C VAL A 115 -10.02 -7.14 1.44
N GLU A 116 -10.55 -8.02 0.60
CA GLU A 116 -11.91 -7.90 0.06
C GLU A 116 -12.87 -8.85 0.78
N GLN A 117 -12.48 -10.12 0.85
CA GLN A 117 -13.30 -11.21 1.39
C GLN A 117 -12.47 -12.00 2.39
N PRO A 118 -12.41 -11.58 3.67
CA PRO A 118 -11.66 -12.29 4.69
C PRO A 118 -12.31 -13.66 4.94
N VAL A 119 -11.50 -14.72 4.89
CA VAL A 119 -11.89 -16.06 5.32
C VAL A 119 -11.02 -16.41 6.52
N THR A 120 -11.62 -16.95 7.58
CA THR A 120 -10.89 -17.30 8.80
C THR A 120 -10.92 -18.79 9.09
N LEU A 121 -9.80 -19.32 9.60
CA LEU A 121 -9.73 -20.65 10.17
C LEU A 121 -10.60 -20.75 11.44
N SER A 122 -10.84 -21.97 11.92
CA SER A 122 -11.54 -22.22 13.19
C SER A 122 -10.85 -21.59 14.41
N THR A 123 -9.56 -21.29 14.30
CA THR A 123 -8.75 -20.57 15.30
C THR A 123 -8.99 -19.05 15.30
N GLY A 124 -9.77 -18.54 14.35
CA GLY A 124 -10.04 -17.11 14.14
C GLY A 124 -8.95 -16.34 13.40
N VAL A 125 -7.84 -17.00 13.02
CA VAL A 125 -6.79 -16.43 12.16
C VAL A 125 -7.34 -16.29 10.74
N LEU A 126 -6.85 -15.31 9.98
CA LEU A 126 -7.05 -15.26 8.53
C LEU A 126 -6.52 -16.54 7.86
N ASP A 127 -7.26 -17.11 6.92
CA ASP A 127 -6.83 -18.18 6.02
C ASP A 127 -6.36 -17.55 4.70
N PRO A 128 -5.03 -17.41 4.45
CA PRO A 128 -4.53 -16.74 3.25
C PRO A 128 -4.83 -17.52 1.96
N ALA A 129 -5.05 -18.84 2.06
CA ALA A 129 -5.34 -19.69 0.90
C ALA A 129 -6.80 -19.55 0.43
N GLN A 130 -7.67 -18.94 1.25
CA GLN A 130 -9.08 -18.71 0.90
C GLN A 130 -9.48 -17.24 0.95
N THR A 131 -8.65 -16.36 1.52
CA THR A 131 -8.92 -14.93 1.59
C THR A 131 -8.63 -14.24 0.26
N GLY A 132 -9.66 -13.62 -0.30
CA GLY A 132 -9.55 -12.78 -1.49
C GLY A 132 -9.07 -11.36 -1.15
N VAL A 133 -8.11 -10.86 -1.93
CA VAL A 133 -7.55 -9.52 -1.83
C VAL A 133 -7.55 -8.81 -3.18
N SER A 134 -7.51 -7.48 -3.15
CA SER A 134 -7.21 -6.65 -4.31
C SER A 134 -5.77 -6.17 -4.26
N SER A 135 -5.01 -6.41 -5.32
CA SER A 135 -3.55 -6.26 -5.34
C SER A 135 -3.07 -5.70 -6.67
N LYS A 136 -2.15 -4.73 -6.60
CA LYS A 136 -1.57 -4.05 -7.76
C LYS A 136 -0.06 -4.24 -7.82
N THR A 137 0.47 -4.83 -8.87
CA THR A 137 1.89 -5.24 -8.93
C THR A 137 2.71 -4.40 -9.90
N GLY A 138 3.38 -3.37 -9.38
CA GLY A 138 4.14 -2.44 -10.22
C GLY A 138 3.26 -1.93 -11.38
N THR A 139 3.74 -2.06 -12.62
CA THR A 139 3.00 -1.67 -13.84
C THR A 139 1.96 -2.69 -14.31
N GLY A 140 1.89 -3.88 -13.70
CA GLY A 140 0.91 -4.92 -14.04
C GLY A 140 -0.53 -4.54 -13.72
N PRO A 141 -1.53 -5.32 -14.14
CA PRO A 141 -2.92 -4.99 -13.91
C PRO A 141 -3.29 -5.01 -12.42
N LEU A 142 -4.36 -4.31 -12.05
CA LEU A 142 -5.04 -4.52 -10.77
C LEU A 142 -5.74 -5.89 -10.77
N TRP A 143 -5.38 -6.77 -9.85
CA TRP A 143 -6.12 -8.00 -9.60
C TRP A 143 -7.13 -7.78 -8.48
N ILE A 144 -8.36 -8.21 -8.72
CA ILE A 144 -9.45 -8.19 -7.74
C ILE A 144 -9.79 -9.63 -7.37
N GLY A 145 -9.87 -9.93 -6.08
CA GLY A 145 -10.22 -11.26 -5.59
C GLY A 145 -9.13 -12.32 -5.80
N ILE A 146 -7.88 -11.91 -6.04
CA ILE A 146 -6.73 -12.84 -6.03
C ILE A 146 -6.52 -13.33 -4.59
N LEU A 147 -6.08 -14.57 -4.40
CA LEU A 147 -5.85 -15.10 -3.06
C LEU A 147 -4.62 -14.45 -2.41
N ALA A 148 -4.68 -14.20 -1.10
CA ALA A 148 -3.56 -13.64 -0.36
C ALA A 148 -2.30 -14.52 -0.45
N GLU A 149 -2.47 -15.85 -0.46
CA GLU A 149 -1.35 -16.80 -0.66
C GLU A 149 -0.74 -16.66 -2.07
N ASP A 150 -1.52 -16.43 -3.12
CA ASP A 150 -1.00 -16.24 -4.48
C ASP A 150 -0.18 -14.95 -4.58
N VAL A 151 -0.61 -13.88 -3.92
CA VAL A 151 0.17 -12.64 -3.80
C VAL A 151 1.49 -12.91 -3.08
N LYS A 152 1.47 -13.66 -1.98
CA LYS A 152 2.68 -14.05 -1.26
C LYS A 152 3.67 -14.84 -2.13
N GLN A 153 3.21 -15.68 -3.04
CA GLN A 153 4.11 -16.38 -3.97
C GLN A 153 4.87 -15.45 -4.91
N GLN A 154 4.26 -14.31 -5.30
CA GLN A 154 4.93 -13.28 -6.10
C GLN A 154 5.95 -12.49 -5.28
N TYR A 155 5.64 -12.25 -4.01
CA TYR A 155 6.48 -11.52 -3.06
C TYR A 155 7.15 -12.47 -2.05
N ARG A 156 7.60 -13.65 -2.51
CA ARG A 156 8.11 -14.75 -1.66
C ARG A 156 9.34 -14.38 -0.83
N SER A 157 10.05 -13.32 -1.20
CA SER A 157 11.19 -12.78 -0.45
C SER A 157 10.78 -11.94 0.75
N ALA A 158 9.48 -11.68 0.95
CA ALA A 158 8.99 -11.01 2.14
C ALA A 158 9.24 -11.87 3.38
N ALA A 159 9.82 -11.27 4.41
CA ALA A 159 10.12 -11.91 5.68
C ALA A 159 8.85 -12.24 6.48
N TYR A 160 7.84 -11.38 6.41
CA TYR A 160 6.55 -11.57 7.07
C TYR A 160 5.46 -10.70 6.44
N ILE A 161 4.21 -10.99 6.79
CA ILE A 161 3.03 -10.21 6.40
C ILE A 161 2.38 -9.69 7.68
N GLU A 162 2.03 -8.40 7.69
CA GLU A 162 1.26 -7.78 8.77
C GLU A 162 -0.05 -7.21 8.26
N VAL A 163 -1.04 -7.19 9.15
CA VAL A 163 -2.38 -6.72 8.88
C VAL A 163 -2.60 -5.38 9.57
N TYR A 164 -3.13 -4.42 8.82
CA TYR A 164 -3.35 -3.05 9.28
C TYR A 164 -4.80 -2.64 9.02
N ARG A 165 -5.41 -2.00 10.02
CA ARG A 165 -6.73 -1.39 9.87
C ARG A 165 -6.58 0.12 9.90
N ARG A 166 -7.20 0.81 8.96
CA ARG A 166 -7.16 2.28 8.95
C ARG A 166 -7.92 2.82 10.15
N ASN A 167 -7.38 3.86 10.78
CA ASN A 167 -8.06 4.59 11.84
C ASN A 167 -9.27 5.33 11.24
N PRO A 168 -10.37 5.48 12.01
CA PRO A 168 -11.58 6.17 11.57
C PRO A 168 -11.36 7.66 11.31
#